data_AF-A0A938YJ92-F1
#
_entry.id   AF-A0A938YJ92-F1
#
_cell.length_a   1.000
_cell.length_b   1.000
_cell.length_c   1.000
_cell.angle_alpha   90.00
_cell.angle_beta   90.00
_cell.angle_gamma   90.00
#
_symmetry.space_group_name_H-M   'P 1'
#
loop_
_entity.id
_entity.type
_entity.pdbx_description
1 polymer ?
#
loop_
_entity_poly.entity_id
_entity_poly.type
_entity_poly.pdbx_seq_one_letter_code
_entity_poly.pdbx_strand_id
1 'polypeptide(L)'
;MPRSDALSNPGTSKVFLYLVMGKTNPKAIADELGIKPPPVIQQLRRLQNLGLVELGIKEGKIQNYDVCWQEFCDRFAKEVSTVKLNPGDIRIGLSEENQKVDNEIKSLKDNKYFQKFVKLYLENFTVTNPSKWPTIAEIIDNAGSVMPFLKSFRGEKHFDDSEKQDFHDKMMLWYERSTSIQSWMQLHMTDAIRRTLES
;
A
#
# COMPACT_ATOMS: atom_id res chain seq x y z
N MET A 1 14.32 -10.19 14.67
CA MET A 1 13.19 -10.91 15.29
C MET A 1 12.24 -11.31 14.18
N PRO A 2 11.72 -12.55 14.14
CA PRO A 2 10.72 -12.92 13.13
C PRO A 2 9.46 -12.12 13.45
N ARG A 3 9.11 -11.18 12.56
CA ARG A 3 7.97 -10.28 12.76
C ARG A 3 6.70 -11.11 12.71
N SER A 4 6.06 -11.29 13.85
CA SER A 4 4.65 -11.65 13.99
C SER A 4 3.80 -10.46 13.52
N ASP A 5 4.00 -10.02 12.27
CA ASP A 5 3.27 -8.90 11.70
C ASP A 5 1.88 -9.41 11.32
N ALA A 6 0.82 -8.80 11.82
CA ALA A 6 -0.53 -9.20 11.41
C ALA A 6 -0.73 -8.97 9.89
N LEU A 7 0.11 -8.14 9.28
CA LEU A 7 0.26 -7.96 7.83
C LEU A 7 0.78 -9.19 7.08
N SER A 8 1.44 -10.14 7.76
CA SER A 8 1.89 -11.43 7.21
C SER A 8 0.89 -12.55 7.51
N ASN A 9 -0.17 -12.29 8.27
CA ASN A 9 -1.22 -13.27 8.53
C ASN A 9 -2.25 -13.26 7.38
N PRO A 10 -2.49 -14.39 6.69
CA PRO A 10 -3.40 -14.41 5.54
C PRO A 10 -4.84 -14.02 5.88
N GLY A 11 -5.37 -14.48 7.02
CA GLY A 11 -6.74 -14.17 7.44
C GLY A 11 -6.91 -12.69 7.79
N THR A 12 -5.93 -12.11 8.48
CA THR A 12 -5.94 -10.68 8.84
C THR A 12 -5.80 -9.80 7.60
N SER A 13 -4.86 -10.16 6.72
CA SER A 13 -4.65 -9.46 5.44
C SER A 13 -5.89 -9.48 4.57
N LYS A 14 -6.57 -10.63 4.49
CA LYS A 14 -7.80 -10.78 3.71
C LYS A 14 -8.93 -9.89 4.24
N VAL A 15 -9.11 -9.82 5.57
CA VAL A 15 -10.08 -8.92 6.19
C VAL A 15 -9.77 -7.45 5.89
N PHE A 16 -8.51 -7.04 6.00
CA PHE A 16 -8.09 -5.68 5.66
C PHE A 16 -8.35 -5.34 4.19
N LEU A 17 -8.01 -6.25 3.26
CA LEU A 17 -8.23 -6.05 1.83
C LEU A 17 -9.72 -5.92 1.49
N TYR A 18 -10.63 -6.60 2.21
CA TYR A 18 -12.07 -6.33 2.05
C TYR A 18 -12.49 -4.94 2.54
N LEU A 19 -11.88 -4.41 3.60
CA LEU A 19 -12.10 -3.01 4.01
C LEU A 19 -11.64 -2.05 2.91
N VAL A 20 -10.49 -2.31 2.30
CA VAL A 20 -9.97 -1.53 1.16
C VAL A 20 -10.96 -1.52 0.00
N MET A 21 -11.60 -2.65 -0.29
CA MET A 21 -12.68 -2.77 -1.29
C MET A 21 -14.02 -2.14 -0.86
N GLY A 22 -14.08 -1.45 0.28
CA GLY A 22 -15.28 -0.77 0.79
C GLY A 22 -16.24 -1.62 1.60
N LYS A 23 -15.90 -2.88 1.93
CA LYS A 23 -16.73 -3.71 2.82
C LYS A 23 -16.40 -3.40 4.28
N THR A 24 -17.05 -2.39 4.85
CA THR A 24 -16.78 -1.89 6.22
C THR A 24 -17.50 -2.68 7.32
N ASN A 25 -18.50 -3.49 6.95
CA ASN A 25 -19.34 -4.24 7.88
C ASN A 25 -18.77 -5.65 8.15
N PRO A 26 -18.49 -6.03 9.42
CA PRO A 26 -17.94 -7.35 9.77
C PRO A 26 -18.79 -8.53 9.29
N LYS A 27 -20.12 -8.37 9.25
CA LYS A 27 -21.03 -9.39 8.75
C LYS A 27 -20.86 -9.58 7.25
N ALA A 28 -20.80 -8.49 6.48
CA ALA A 28 -20.61 -8.56 5.03
C ALA A 28 -19.27 -9.21 4.66
N ILE A 29 -18.20 -8.90 5.40
CA ILE A 29 -16.90 -9.55 5.23
C ILE A 29 -17.00 -11.06 5.55
N ALA A 30 -17.70 -11.44 6.62
CA ALA A 30 -17.86 -12.83 7.02
C ALA A 30 -18.66 -13.65 6.00
N ASP A 31 -19.75 -13.08 5.48
CA ASP A 31 -20.60 -13.69 4.46
C ASP A 31 -19.79 -13.97 3.17
N GLU A 32 -18.95 -13.02 2.74
CA GLU A 32 -18.06 -13.19 1.59
C GLU A 32 -16.99 -14.27 1.82
N LEU A 33 -16.48 -14.36 3.05
CA LEU A 33 -15.49 -15.35 3.43
C LEU A 33 -16.08 -16.75 3.64
N GLY A 34 -17.41 -16.88 3.65
CA GLY A 34 -18.08 -18.15 3.97
C GLY A 34 -17.85 -18.59 5.43
N ILE A 35 -17.64 -17.65 6.36
CA ILE A 35 -17.39 -17.94 7.78
C ILE A 35 -18.35 -17.17 8.68
N LYS A 36 -18.31 -17.47 9.99
CA LYS A 36 -19.08 -16.70 10.98
C LYS A 36 -18.43 -15.34 11.27
N PRO A 37 -19.20 -14.32 11.72
CA PRO A 37 -18.66 -13.01 12.08
C PRO A 37 -17.60 -12.96 13.21
N PRO A 38 -17.63 -13.80 14.27
CA PRO A 38 -16.69 -13.64 15.39
C PRO A 38 -15.19 -13.72 15.01
N PRO A 39 -14.74 -14.65 14.15
CA PRO A 39 -13.38 -14.62 13.60
C PRO A 39 -13.01 -13.32 12.89
N VAL A 40 -13.91 -12.73 12.10
CA VAL A 40 -13.67 -11.45 11.42
C VAL A 40 -13.46 -10.33 12.43
N ILE A 41 -14.31 -10.25 13.46
CA ILE A 41 -14.19 -9.26 14.54
C ILE A 41 -12.84 -9.41 15.27
N GLN A 42 -12.36 -10.64 15.48
CA GLN A 42 -11.03 -10.86 16.08
C GLN A 42 -9.90 -10.31 15.19
N GLN A 43 -9.97 -10.49 13.87
CA GLN A 43 -8.98 -9.90 12.95
C GLN A 43 -9.08 -8.38 12.90
N LEU A 44 -10.29 -7.81 12.91
CA LEU A 44 -10.50 -6.36 12.95
C LEU A 44 -9.92 -5.73 14.23
N ARG A 45 -10.09 -6.39 15.39
CA ARG A 45 -9.45 -5.95 16.64
C ARG A 45 -7.92 -6.01 16.58
N ARG A 46 -7.36 -7.02 15.91
CA ARG A 46 -5.89 -7.09 15.70
C ARG A 46 -5.41 -5.94 14.82
N LEU A 47 -6.12 -5.64 13.73
CA LEU A 47 -5.82 -4.50 12.86
C LEU A 47 -5.95 -3.16 13.60
N GLN A 48 -6.99 -3.02 14.43
CA GLN A 48 -7.20 -1.85 15.28
C GLN A 48 -6.08 -1.66 16.31
N ASN A 49 -5.64 -2.73 16.97
CA ASN A 49 -4.50 -2.66 17.90
C ASN A 49 -3.19 -2.25 17.23
N LEU A 50 -3.08 -2.43 15.91
CA LEU A 50 -1.95 -1.98 15.11
C LEU A 50 -2.14 -0.56 14.56
N GLY A 51 -3.27 0.09 14.81
CA GLY A 51 -3.61 1.42 14.27
C GLY A 51 -4.02 1.43 12.80
N LEU A 52 -4.13 0.26 12.15
CA LEU A 52 -4.41 0.17 10.71
C LEU A 52 -5.88 0.36 10.36
N VAL A 53 -6.75 0.20 11.35
CA VAL A 53 -8.21 0.24 11.21
C VAL A 53 -8.79 0.98 12.40
N GLU A 54 -9.81 1.79 12.15
CA GLU A 54 -10.55 2.52 13.17
C GLU A 54 -12.03 2.16 13.16
N LEU A 55 -12.74 2.61 14.21
CA LEU A 55 -14.19 2.43 14.28
C LEU A 55 -14.85 3.41 13.31
N GLY A 56 -15.58 2.86 12.35
CA GLY A 56 -16.40 3.64 11.44
C GLY A 56 -17.76 4.01 12.03
N ILE A 57 -18.65 4.50 11.15
CA ILE A 57 -20.01 4.88 11.52
C ILE A 57 -20.78 3.66 12.01
N LYS A 58 -21.41 3.78 13.18
CA LYS A 58 -22.27 2.74 13.73
C LYS A 58 -23.65 2.80 13.07
N GLU A 59 -24.10 1.68 12.51
CA GLU A 59 -25.41 1.55 11.87
C GLU A 59 -26.31 0.61 12.69
N GLY A 60 -27.21 1.21 13.48
CA GLY A 60 -28.05 0.46 14.41
C GLY A 60 -27.23 -0.31 15.45
N LYS A 61 -27.26 -1.65 15.38
CA LYS A 61 -26.49 -2.54 16.28
C LYS A 61 -25.13 -2.94 15.71
N ILE A 62 -24.83 -2.57 14.46
CA ILE A 62 -23.63 -3.00 13.75
C ILE A 62 -22.58 -1.90 13.86
N GLN A 63 -21.36 -2.30 14.27
CA GLN A 63 -20.19 -1.44 14.25
C GLN A 63 -19.44 -1.65 12.93
N ASN A 64 -19.34 -0.62 12.10
CA ASN A 64 -18.51 -0.62 10.91
C ASN A 64 -17.07 -0.24 11.25
N TYR A 65 -16.16 -0.49 10.32
CA TYR A 65 -14.73 -0.25 10.46
C TYR A 65 -14.20 0.41 9.19
N ASP A 66 -13.28 1.35 9.37
CA ASP A 66 -12.64 2.08 8.27
C ASP A 66 -11.12 1.90 8.31
N VAL A 67 -10.47 1.99 7.16
CA VAL A 67 -9.01 1.93 7.06
C VAL A 67 -8.44 3.25 7.54
N CYS A 68 -7.49 3.19 8.49
CA CYS A 68 -6.69 4.36 8.84
C CYS A 68 -5.61 4.56 7.76
N TRP A 69 -5.98 5.25 6.67
CA TRP A 69 -5.12 5.41 5.50
C TRP A 69 -3.79 6.09 5.82
N GLN A 70 -3.80 7.04 6.76
CA GLN A 70 -2.58 7.71 7.21
C GLN A 70 -1.59 6.71 7.81
N GLU A 71 -2.00 5.94 8.82
CA GLU A 71 -1.13 4.94 9.46
C GLU A 71 -0.69 3.85 8.48
N PHE A 72 -1.58 3.43 7.57
CA PHE A 72 -1.24 2.45 6.55
C PHE A 72 -0.19 2.97 5.56
N CYS A 73 -0.36 4.18 5.05
CA CYS A 73 0.58 4.81 4.11
C CYS A 73 1.95 5.06 4.76
N ASP A 74 1.96 5.49 6.02
CA ASP A 74 3.19 5.65 6.82
C ASP A 74 3.99 4.34 6.88
N ARG A 75 3.32 3.22 7.18
CA ARG A 75 3.94 1.90 7.21
C ARG A 75 4.35 1.42 5.84
N PHE A 76 3.50 1.61 4.84
CA PHE A 76 3.79 1.25 3.46
C PHE A 76 5.07 1.95 2.97
N ALA A 77 5.16 3.28 3.09
CA ALA A 77 6.34 4.03 2.71
C ALA A 77 7.60 3.60 3.48
N LYS A 78 7.46 3.35 4.79
CA LYS A 78 8.57 2.87 5.63
C LYS A 78 9.08 1.50 5.21
N GLU A 79 8.20 0.53 5.01
CA GLU A 79 8.61 -0.83 4.66
C GLU A 79 9.17 -0.88 3.24
N VAL A 80 8.54 -0.19 2.27
CA VAL A 80 9.09 -0.22 0.90
C VAL A 80 10.42 0.52 0.77
N SER A 81 10.66 1.59 1.55
CA SER A 81 11.99 2.23 1.60
C SER A 81 13.08 1.35 2.21
N THR A 82 12.70 0.32 2.99
CA THR A 82 13.65 -0.68 3.52
C THR A 82 13.86 -1.89 2.61
N VAL A 83 12.92 -2.18 1.72
CA VAL A 83 13.04 -3.27 0.74
C VAL A 83 13.92 -2.79 -0.42
N LYS A 84 15.18 -3.28 -0.43
CA LYS A 84 16.26 -3.08 -1.44
C LYS A 84 17.29 -1.99 -1.14
N LEU A 85 17.94 -2.06 0.02
CA LEU A 85 19.38 -1.81 0.07
C LEU A 85 20.07 -3.17 0.03
N ASN A 86 20.79 -3.45 -1.05
CA ASN A 86 21.58 -4.67 -1.17
C ASN A 86 22.58 -4.72 0.01
N PRO A 87 22.82 -5.86 0.68
CA PRO A 87 23.81 -5.93 1.75
C PRO A 87 25.23 -5.51 1.32
N GLY A 88 25.54 -5.60 0.02
CA GLY A 88 26.76 -5.07 -0.59
C GLY A 88 26.78 -3.53 -0.73
N ASP A 89 25.61 -2.88 -0.82
CA ASP A 89 25.45 -1.43 -0.86
C ASP A 89 25.40 -0.81 0.55
N ILE A 90 25.38 -1.61 1.62
CA ILE A 90 25.51 -1.15 3.02
C ILE A 90 26.87 -0.48 3.25
N ARG A 91 27.88 -0.74 2.40
CA ARG A 91 29.14 0.01 2.40
C ARG A 91 29.05 1.38 1.73
N ILE A 92 27.98 1.68 1.01
CA ILE A 92 27.58 3.02 0.57
C ILE A 92 26.53 3.56 1.56
N GLY A 93 26.78 3.33 2.85
CA GLY A 93 26.13 4.08 3.89
C GLY A 93 26.57 5.54 3.77
N LEU A 94 25.58 6.45 3.80
CA LEU A 94 25.73 7.84 4.23
C LEU A 94 26.32 8.85 3.22
N SER A 95 25.93 8.82 1.95
CA SER A 95 25.92 10.09 1.22
C SER A 95 24.71 10.90 1.68
N GLU A 96 24.89 12.20 1.94
CA GLU A 96 23.78 13.13 2.28
C GLU A 96 22.65 13.03 1.25
N GLU A 97 23.00 12.73 0.00
CA GLU A 97 22.10 12.52 -1.13
C GLU A 97 21.16 11.31 -0.93
N ASN A 98 21.66 10.16 -0.46
CA ASN A 98 20.82 9.00 -0.17
C ASN A 98 19.84 9.26 0.98
N GLN A 99 20.29 10.01 2.00
CA GLN A 99 19.46 10.39 3.14
C GLN A 99 18.38 11.40 2.73
N LYS A 100 18.72 12.34 1.84
CA LYS A 100 17.76 13.28 1.24
C LYS A 100 16.68 12.53 0.47
N VAL A 101 17.06 11.60 -0.41
CA VAL A 101 16.09 10.78 -1.18
C VAL A 101 15.19 9.96 -0.25
N ASP A 102 15.72 9.38 0.83
CA ASP A 102 14.90 8.66 1.80
C ASP A 102 13.89 9.57 2.52
N ASN A 103 14.28 10.81 2.82
CA ASN A 103 13.36 11.79 3.41
C ASN A 103 12.28 12.21 2.41
N GLU A 104 12.62 12.40 1.13
CA GLU A 104 11.65 12.70 0.08
C GLU A 104 10.64 11.55 -0.10
N ILE A 105 11.10 10.29 -0.15
CA ILE A 105 10.22 9.12 -0.25
C ILE A 105 9.34 8.99 1.00
N LYS A 106 9.88 9.24 2.20
CA LYS A 106 9.07 9.25 3.43
C LYS A 106 8.00 10.33 3.41
N SER A 107 8.29 11.49 2.81
CA SER A 107 7.31 12.58 2.71
C SER A 107 6.13 12.27 1.78
N LEU A 108 6.20 11.21 0.94
CA LEU A 108 5.07 10.78 0.12
C LEU A 108 3.82 10.48 0.96
N LYS A 109 3.99 10.02 2.20
CA LYS A 109 2.88 9.70 3.10
C LYS A 109 1.93 10.88 3.37
N ASP A 110 2.46 12.09 3.28
CA ASP A 110 1.74 13.35 3.50
C ASP A 110 1.05 13.86 2.22
N ASN A 111 1.33 13.24 1.07
CA ASN A 111 0.77 13.61 -0.22
C ASN A 111 -0.58 12.91 -0.45
N LYS A 112 -1.66 13.68 -0.74
CA LYS A 112 -3.01 13.14 -0.96
C LYS A 112 -3.07 12.13 -2.12
N TYR A 113 -2.24 12.31 -3.15
CA TYR A 113 -2.17 11.41 -4.30
C TYR A 113 -1.51 10.09 -3.95
N PHE A 114 -0.61 10.06 -2.95
CA PHE A 114 -0.01 8.83 -2.49
C PHE A 114 -1.04 7.91 -1.81
N GLN A 115 -1.90 8.45 -0.94
CA GLN A 115 -2.97 7.66 -0.34
C GLN A 115 -3.91 7.08 -1.40
N LYS A 116 -4.27 7.90 -2.40
CA LYS A 116 -5.08 7.47 -3.55
C LYS A 116 -4.39 6.38 -4.37
N PHE A 117 -3.10 6.54 -4.64
CA PHE A 117 -2.27 5.54 -5.32
C PHE A 117 -2.25 4.22 -4.54
N VAL A 118 -1.96 4.25 -3.23
CA VAL A 118 -1.90 3.05 -2.39
C VAL A 118 -3.25 2.34 -2.37
N LYS A 119 -4.35 3.07 -2.24
CA LYS A 119 -5.70 2.51 -2.30
C LYS A 119 -5.96 1.82 -3.64
N LEU A 120 -5.75 2.52 -4.75
CA LEU A 120 -5.98 1.98 -6.10
C LEU A 120 -5.06 0.79 -6.40
N TYR A 121 -3.82 0.82 -5.90
CA TYR A 121 -2.88 -0.28 -6.03
C TYR A 121 -3.41 -1.54 -5.35
N LEU A 122 -3.87 -1.42 -4.10
CA LEU A 122 -4.47 -2.53 -3.37
C LEU A 122 -5.77 -3.04 -4.01
N GLU A 123 -6.66 -2.14 -4.43
CA GLU A 123 -7.90 -2.49 -5.13
C GLU A 123 -7.61 -3.27 -6.41
N ASN A 124 -6.74 -2.74 -7.27
CA ASN A 124 -6.35 -3.42 -8.52
C ASN A 124 -5.70 -4.77 -8.25
N PHE A 125 -4.90 -4.87 -7.19
CA PHE A 125 -4.29 -6.13 -6.81
C PHE A 125 -5.34 -7.20 -6.44
N THR A 126 -6.36 -6.82 -5.67
CA THR A 126 -7.41 -7.73 -5.20
C THR A 126 -8.33 -8.21 -6.32
N VAL A 127 -8.62 -7.37 -7.31
CA VAL A 127 -9.53 -7.71 -8.42
C VAL A 127 -8.90 -8.73 -9.37
N THR A 128 -7.59 -8.68 -9.57
CA THR A 128 -6.93 -9.46 -10.63
C THR A 128 -6.42 -10.83 -10.19
N ASN A 129 -6.37 -11.11 -8.88
CA ASN A 129 -5.92 -12.38 -8.32
C ASN A 129 -6.92 -12.98 -7.31
N PRO A 130 -8.18 -13.23 -7.70
CA PRO A 130 -9.22 -13.65 -6.76
C PRO A 130 -8.95 -15.00 -6.08
N SER A 131 -8.13 -15.87 -6.68
CA SER A 131 -7.81 -17.22 -6.20
C SER A 131 -6.60 -17.29 -5.26
N LYS A 132 -5.77 -16.24 -5.20
CA LYS A 132 -4.61 -16.14 -4.31
C LYS A 132 -4.55 -14.74 -3.73
N TRP A 133 -5.10 -14.60 -2.54
CA TRP A 133 -5.00 -13.35 -1.78
C TRP A 133 -3.65 -13.35 -1.07
N PRO A 134 -2.66 -12.56 -1.52
CA PRO A 134 -1.43 -12.44 -0.77
C PRO A 134 -1.69 -11.72 0.56
N THR A 135 -0.73 -11.89 1.45
CA THR A 135 -0.62 -11.10 2.65
C THR A 135 -0.27 -9.66 2.29
N ILE A 136 -0.59 -8.71 3.17
CA ILE A 136 -0.23 -7.31 2.95
C ILE A 136 1.30 -7.15 2.92
N ALA A 137 2.02 -7.93 3.71
CA ALA A 137 3.48 -7.98 3.68
C ALA A 137 4.00 -8.36 2.29
N GLU A 138 3.44 -9.40 1.66
CA GLU A 138 3.80 -9.77 0.28
C GLU A 138 3.44 -8.66 -0.71
N ILE A 139 2.32 -7.96 -0.54
CA ILE A 139 1.96 -6.83 -1.42
C ILE A 139 3.00 -5.70 -1.29
N ILE A 140 3.39 -5.35 -0.06
CA ILE A 140 4.39 -4.32 0.24
C ILE A 140 5.76 -4.71 -0.33
N ASP A 141 6.23 -5.93 -0.06
CA ASP A 141 7.51 -6.44 -0.58
C ASP A 141 7.56 -6.39 -2.12
N ASN A 142 6.42 -6.65 -2.75
CA ASN A 142 6.29 -6.61 -4.20
C ASN A 142 6.19 -5.20 -4.77
N ALA A 143 5.60 -4.23 -4.05
CA ALA A 143 5.55 -2.83 -4.50
C ALA A 143 6.94 -2.27 -4.83
N GLY A 144 7.96 -2.64 -4.03
CA GLY A 144 9.37 -2.29 -4.28
C GLY A 144 9.99 -2.93 -5.55
N SER A 145 9.28 -3.84 -6.22
CA SER A 145 9.73 -4.52 -7.44
C SER A 145 9.03 -4.05 -8.72
N VAL A 146 7.97 -3.26 -8.63
CA VAL A 146 7.05 -3.01 -9.75
C VAL A 146 7.25 -1.64 -10.44
N MET A 147 8.23 -0.88 -9.98
CA MET A 147 8.55 0.46 -10.46
C MET A 147 8.94 0.64 -11.95
N PRO A 148 9.32 -0.38 -12.77
CA PRO A 148 9.73 -0.12 -14.16
C PRO A 148 8.68 0.48 -15.12
N PHE A 149 7.41 0.62 -14.71
CA PHE A 149 6.39 1.30 -15.52
C PHE A 149 6.33 2.83 -15.32
N LEU A 150 6.89 3.40 -14.24
CA LEU A 150 7.05 4.87 -14.13
C LEU A 150 7.89 5.44 -15.29
N LYS A 151 8.71 4.59 -15.93
CA LYS A 151 9.43 4.91 -17.16
C LYS A 151 8.52 5.37 -18.32
N SER A 152 7.27 4.88 -18.41
CA SER A 152 6.33 5.32 -19.44
C SER A 152 5.68 6.68 -19.12
N PHE A 153 5.52 7.01 -17.83
CA PHE A 153 5.07 8.31 -17.33
C PHE A 153 6.15 9.38 -17.30
N ARG A 154 7.41 9.02 -17.57
CA ARG A 154 8.53 9.96 -17.76
C ARG A 154 8.28 10.97 -18.91
N GLY A 155 7.37 10.64 -19.82
CA GLY A 155 7.02 11.48 -20.97
C GLY A 155 6.03 12.62 -20.67
N GLU A 156 5.26 12.54 -19.58
CA GLU A 156 4.34 13.61 -19.16
C GLU A 156 5.14 14.64 -18.35
N LYS A 157 5.28 15.84 -18.90
CA LYS A 157 6.29 16.82 -18.44
C LYS A 157 5.77 17.89 -17.49
N HIS A 158 4.46 17.99 -17.25
CA HIS A 158 3.93 18.96 -16.30
C HIS A 158 2.49 18.63 -15.91
N PHE A 159 2.20 18.61 -14.60
CA PHE A 159 0.84 18.64 -14.06
C PHE A 159 0.54 20.04 -13.52
N ASP A 160 -0.67 20.55 -13.80
CA ASP A 160 -1.11 21.87 -13.32
C ASP A 160 -1.35 21.90 -11.79
N ASP A 161 -1.55 20.73 -11.16
CA ASP A 161 -1.65 20.59 -9.70
C ASP A 161 -0.26 20.33 -9.11
N SER A 162 0.20 21.23 -8.24
CA SER A 162 1.53 21.17 -7.63
C SER A 162 1.73 19.94 -6.72
N GLU A 163 0.70 19.46 -6.04
CA GLU A 163 0.79 18.23 -5.22
C GLU A 163 0.84 16.98 -6.11
N LYS A 164 0.19 17.04 -7.28
CA LYS A 164 0.24 15.97 -8.29
C LYS A 164 1.61 15.89 -8.95
N GLN A 165 2.20 17.04 -9.25
CA GLN A 165 3.58 17.14 -9.72
C GLN A 165 4.57 16.64 -8.66
N ASP A 166 4.44 17.08 -7.40
CA ASP A 166 5.27 16.62 -6.28
C ASP A 166 5.19 15.09 -6.10
N PHE A 167 3.98 14.52 -6.19
CA PHE A 167 3.79 13.08 -6.15
C PHE A 167 4.52 12.38 -7.31
N HIS A 168 4.35 12.86 -8.54
CA HIS A 168 5.03 12.31 -9.71
C HIS A 168 6.55 12.34 -9.54
N ASP A 169 7.11 13.49 -9.19
CA ASP A 169 8.56 13.68 -9.02
C ASP A 169 9.13 12.72 -7.95
N LYS A 170 8.46 12.58 -6.81
CA LYS A 170 8.87 11.67 -5.73
C LYS A 170 8.72 10.20 -6.11
N MET A 171 7.68 9.84 -6.87
CA MET A 171 7.56 8.48 -7.41
C MET A 171 8.68 8.17 -8.41
N MET A 172 9.10 9.15 -9.23
CA MET A 172 10.24 9.01 -10.14
C MET A 172 11.57 8.83 -9.39
N LEU A 173 11.81 9.60 -8.32
CA LEU A 173 12.98 9.41 -7.45
C LEU A 173 13.00 8.00 -6.84
N TRP A 174 11.85 7.52 -6.38
CA TRP A 174 11.72 6.16 -5.86
C TRP A 174 11.96 5.10 -6.95
N TYR A 175 11.54 5.35 -8.20
CA TYR A 175 11.80 4.46 -9.32
C TYR A 175 13.30 4.31 -9.61
N GLU A 176 14.01 5.43 -9.70
CA GLU A 176 15.45 5.45 -9.99
C GLU A 176 16.27 4.66 -8.97
N ARG A 177 15.78 4.58 -7.72
CA ARG A 177 16.41 3.82 -6.63
C ARG A 177 16.05 2.33 -6.59
N SER A 178 14.92 1.93 -7.18
CA SER A 178 14.44 0.55 -7.14
C SER A 178 15.18 -0.34 -8.15
N THR A 179 15.82 -1.42 -7.68
CA THR A 179 16.56 -2.32 -8.57
C THR A 179 15.61 -3.17 -9.43
N SER A 180 15.84 -3.07 -10.75
CA SER A 180 15.30 -3.85 -11.87
C SER A 180 14.89 -5.29 -11.49
N ILE A 181 13.61 -5.51 -11.17
CA ILE A 181 12.99 -6.84 -11.25
C ILE A 181 11.74 -6.69 -12.11
N GLN A 182 11.82 -7.13 -13.37
CA GLN A 182 10.65 -7.22 -14.24
C GLN A 182 9.81 -8.43 -13.82
N SER A 183 8.59 -8.20 -13.34
CA SER A 183 7.58 -9.26 -13.27
C SER A 183 6.15 -8.69 -13.40
N TRP A 184 5.24 -9.62 -13.68
CA TRP A 184 3.82 -9.53 -14.10
C TRP A 184 2.92 -8.52 -13.35
N MET A 185 3.39 -7.98 -12.23
CA MET A 185 2.68 -7.04 -11.35
C MET A 185 2.74 -5.58 -11.84
N GLN A 186 3.53 -5.28 -12.89
CA GLN A 186 3.55 -3.98 -13.58
C GLN A 186 2.15 -3.50 -13.98
N LEU A 187 1.26 -4.39 -14.39
CA LEU A 187 -0.08 -4.02 -14.88
C LEU A 187 -0.99 -3.40 -13.79
N HIS A 188 -0.86 -3.81 -12.52
CA HIS A 188 -1.76 -3.33 -11.45
C HIS A 188 -1.35 -1.99 -10.86
N MET A 189 -0.05 -1.76 -10.69
CA MET A 189 0.47 -0.43 -10.34
C MET A 189 0.28 0.56 -11.50
N THR A 190 0.40 0.09 -12.74
CA THR A 190 0.17 0.91 -13.94
C THR A 190 -1.21 1.55 -13.94
N ASP A 191 -2.25 0.73 -13.78
CA ASP A 191 -3.63 1.21 -13.81
C ASP A 191 -3.95 2.08 -12.57
N ALA A 192 -3.34 1.79 -11.43
CA ALA A 192 -3.51 2.59 -10.21
C ALA A 192 -2.88 3.99 -10.33
N ILE A 193 -1.64 4.09 -10.84
CA ILE A 193 -0.96 5.36 -11.09
C ILE A 193 -1.73 6.16 -12.14
N ARG A 194 -2.11 5.52 -13.25
CA ARG A 194 -2.87 6.16 -14.32
C ARG A 194 -4.17 6.77 -13.81
N ARG A 195 -5.01 6.00 -13.12
CA ARG A 195 -6.28 6.49 -12.55
C ARG A 195 -6.08 7.57 -11.50
N THR A 196 -4.95 7.56 -10.78
CA THR A 196 -4.60 8.62 -9.83
C THR A 196 -4.25 9.92 -10.56
N LEU A 197 -3.54 9.81 -11.69
CA LEU A 197 -3.07 10.94 -12.49
C LEU A 197 -4.07 11.44 -13.53
N GLU A 198 -5.08 10.68 -13.92
CA GLU A 198 -6.10 11.09 -14.89
C GLU A 198 -7.37 11.67 -14.24
N SER A 199 -7.56 11.41 -12.95
CA SER A 199 -8.60 12.02 -12.13
C SER A 199 -8.20 13.36 -11.53
#